data_AF-A0A3D9HTX0-F1
#
_entry.id   AF-A0A3D9HTX0-F1
#
_cell.length_a   1.000
_cell.length_b   1.000
_cell.length_c   1.000
_cell.angle_alpha   90.00
_cell.angle_beta   90.00
_cell.angle_gamma   90.00
#
_symmetry.space_group_name_H-M   'P 1'
#
loop_
_entity.id
_entity.type
_entity.pdbx_description
1 polymer ?
#
loop_
_entity_poly.entity_id
_entity_poly.type
_entity_poly.pdbx_seq_one_letter_code
_entity_poly.pdbx_strand_id
1 'polypeptide(L)'
;MIVVSRKRYLPVMVNTLVLAKEDWYYYIHRDVYDQATILADRFETLQSLVDLVGGNQGKEETVAWFYGTAPKPLHVLAPYLALIDGEVERDIELCCGVLHVITAMINVRSFILKPMEIRKSVSFSVSIREEYEMAWERFFSTSVPYEKRDEAAPYPLQAQAQPIQRAFEVPNVVIDEASSRTEKNATRKLLL
;
A
#
# COMPACT_ATOMS: atom_id res chain seq x y z
N MET A 1 6.56 5.65 3.27
CA MET A 1 6.34 6.51 4.46
C MET A 1 5.37 5.83 5.40
N ILE A 2 5.69 5.81 6.69
CA ILE A 2 4.79 5.39 7.78
C ILE A 2 4.93 6.46 8.87
N VAL A 3 3.83 7.09 9.28
CA VAL A 3 3.77 8.05 10.39
C VAL A 3 2.61 7.67 11.28
N VAL A 4 2.74 7.87 12.60
CA VAL A 4 1.61 7.70 13.52
C VAL A 4 1.38 8.92 14.36
N SER A 5 0.14 9.13 14.78
CA SER A 5 -0.20 10.15 15.76
C SER A 5 -1.49 9.78 16.48
N ARG A 6 -1.61 10.21 17.73
CA ARG A 6 -2.89 10.18 18.46
C ARG A 6 -3.86 11.27 18.00
N LYS A 7 -3.35 12.32 17.34
CA LYS A 7 -4.17 13.37 16.74
C LYS A 7 -4.42 13.04 15.27
N ARG A 8 -5.64 13.31 14.81
CA ARG A 8 -5.99 13.13 13.40
C ARG A 8 -5.53 14.33 12.59
N TYR A 9 -4.90 14.05 11.45
CA TYR A 9 -4.45 15.02 10.46
C TYR A 9 -5.04 14.67 9.10
N LEU A 10 -5.20 15.68 8.26
CA LEU A 10 -5.41 15.55 6.83
C LEU A 10 -4.04 15.65 6.15
N PRO A 11 -3.52 14.54 5.59
CA PRO A 11 -2.27 14.58 4.86
C PRO A 11 -2.45 15.38 3.58
N VAL A 12 -1.55 16.33 3.32
CA VAL A 12 -1.49 17.06 2.05
C VAL A 12 -0.69 16.28 1.00
N MET A 13 0.16 15.34 1.45
CA MET A 13 0.94 14.48 0.56
C MET A 13 0.03 13.50 -0.20
N VAL A 14 0.13 13.52 -1.52
CA VAL A 14 -0.59 12.61 -2.42
C VAL A 14 -0.26 11.15 -2.07
N ASN A 15 -1.18 10.24 -2.34
CA ASN A 15 -1.03 8.80 -2.12
C ASN A 15 -0.78 8.39 -0.65
N THR A 16 -1.24 9.20 0.31
CA THR A 16 -1.23 8.82 1.73
C THR A 16 -2.58 8.24 2.13
N LEU A 17 -2.57 7.01 2.63
CA LEU A 17 -3.71 6.34 3.25
C LEU A 17 -3.70 6.57 4.74
N VAL A 18 -4.89 6.65 5.36
CA VAL A 18 -5.03 6.79 6.81
C VAL A 18 -5.77 5.57 7.35
N LEU A 19 -5.12 4.80 8.22
CA LEU A 19 -5.76 3.75 9.01
C LEU A 19 -6.00 4.28 10.42
N ALA A 20 -7.09 3.83 11.05
CA ALA A 20 -7.39 4.12 12.43
C ALA A 20 -7.56 2.82 13.20
N LYS A 21 -6.91 2.71 14.36
CA LYS A 21 -7.10 1.61 15.29
C LYS A 21 -6.90 2.13 16.69
N GLU A 22 -7.89 1.91 17.55
CA GLU A 22 -7.93 2.48 18.91
C GLU A 22 -7.73 4.00 18.84
N ASP A 23 -6.83 4.55 19.66
CA ASP A 23 -6.52 5.98 19.75
C ASP A 23 -5.41 6.43 18.79
N TRP A 24 -5.08 5.63 17.78
CA TRP A 24 -3.98 5.89 16.85
C TRP A 24 -4.43 6.03 15.40
N TYR A 25 -3.86 7.02 14.73
CA TYR A 25 -3.95 7.24 13.29
C TYR A 25 -2.61 6.90 12.63
N TYR A 26 -2.66 6.06 11.61
CA TYR A 26 -1.50 5.58 10.85
C TYR A 26 -1.56 6.14 9.43
N TYR A 27 -0.59 6.96 9.07
CA TYR A 27 -0.44 7.57 7.76
C TYR A 27 0.58 6.79 6.96
N ILE A 28 0.14 6.13 5.90
CA ILE A 28 0.93 5.15 5.16
C ILE A 28 0.93 5.55 3.69
N HIS A 29 2.12 5.66 3.09
CA HIS A 29 2.20 5.82 1.64
C HIS A 29 1.64 4.59 0.94
N ARG A 30 0.89 4.78 -0.14
CA ARG A 30 0.21 3.73 -0.90
C ARG A 30 1.12 2.56 -1.26
N ASP A 31 2.34 2.82 -1.74
CA ASP A 31 3.28 1.76 -2.10
C ASP A 31 3.67 0.85 -0.92
N VAL A 32 3.73 1.39 0.30
CA VAL A 32 4.02 0.60 1.51
C VAL A 32 2.79 -0.19 1.90
N TYR A 33 1.61 0.42 1.82
CA TYR A 33 0.34 -0.24 2.07
C TYR A 33 0.09 -1.40 1.11
N ASP A 34 0.37 -1.22 -0.19
CA ASP A 34 0.19 -2.24 -1.22
C ASP A 34 1.16 -3.41 -0.98
N GLN A 35 2.42 -3.13 -0.64
CA GLN A 35 3.38 -4.17 -0.26
C GLN A 35 2.93 -4.94 0.98
N ALA A 36 2.46 -4.25 2.03
CA ALA A 36 1.93 -4.88 3.23
C ALA A 36 0.69 -5.72 2.92
N THR A 37 -0.22 -5.24 2.07
CA THR A 37 -1.42 -5.98 1.67
C THR A 37 -1.05 -7.29 0.98
N ILE A 38 -0.12 -7.25 0.02
CA ILE A 38 0.33 -8.44 -0.71
C ILE A 38 1.04 -9.42 0.22
N LEU A 39 1.83 -8.93 1.17
CA LEU A 39 2.48 -9.79 2.17
C LEU A 39 1.44 -10.42 3.11
N ALA A 40 0.45 -9.66 3.57
CA ALA A 40 -0.59 -10.15 4.46
C ALA A 40 -1.50 -11.20 3.80
N ASP A 41 -1.73 -11.09 2.49
CA ASP A 41 -2.46 -12.08 1.71
C ASP A 41 -1.65 -13.37 1.49
N ARG A 42 -0.34 -13.23 1.23
CA ARG A 42 0.54 -14.36 0.93
C ARG A 42 0.94 -15.17 2.16
N PHE A 43 1.01 -14.54 3.34
CA PHE A 43 1.53 -15.15 4.56
C PHE A 43 0.49 -15.10 5.67
N GLU A 44 -0.10 -16.26 5.97
CA GLU A 44 -1.17 -16.38 6.97
C GLU A 44 -0.66 -16.28 8.41
N THR A 45 0.62 -16.61 8.65
CA THR A 45 1.18 -16.64 10.01
C THR A 45 2.40 -15.74 10.16
N LEU A 46 2.53 -15.16 11.36
CA LEU A 46 3.69 -14.37 11.74
C LEU A 46 5.00 -15.17 11.61
N GLN A 47 4.99 -16.43 12.06
CA GLN A 47 6.20 -17.26 12.08
C GLN A 47 6.78 -17.46 10.67
N SER A 48 5.93 -17.71 9.68
CA SER A 48 6.38 -17.86 8.28
C SER A 48 7.13 -16.64 7.76
N LEU A 49 6.75 -15.44 8.21
CA LEU A 49 7.45 -14.20 7.82
C LEU A 49 8.73 -13.97 8.61
N VAL A 50 8.75 -14.29 9.91
CA VAL A 50 9.95 -14.20 10.75
C VAL A 50 11.09 -15.03 10.15
N ASP A 51 10.80 -16.27 9.78
CA ASP A 51 11.79 -17.19 9.19
C ASP A 51 12.32 -16.66 7.84
N LEU A 52 11.47 -15.98 7.07
CA LEU A 52 11.85 -15.40 5.78
C LEU A 52 12.67 -14.12 5.91
N VAL A 53 12.35 -13.23 6.86
CA VAL A 53 13.10 -12.00 7.06
C VAL A 53 14.51 -12.30 7.58
N GLY A 54 14.62 -13.22 8.55
CA GLY A 54 15.92 -13.71 9.04
C GLY A 54 16.75 -12.66 9.79
N GLY A 55 16.09 -11.81 10.59
CA GLY A 55 16.72 -10.76 11.39
C GLY A 55 17.38 -11.23 12.69
N ASN A 56 17.83 -10.27 13.49
CA ASN A 56 18.49 -10.49 14.77
C ASN A 56 17.52 -11.07 15.82
N GLN A 57 18.04 -11.96 16.67
CA GLN A 57 17.29 -12.51 17.82
C GLN A 57 17.09 -11.45 18.92
N GLY A 58 16.13 -11.69 19.82
CA GLY A 58 15.89 -10.86 21.00
C GLY A 58 14.82 -9.78 20.82
N LYS A 59 14.01 -9.87 19.77
CA LYS A 59 12.91 -8.93 19.46
C LYS A 59 11.57 -9.62 19.28
N GLU A 60 11.50 -10.92 19.58
CA GLU A 60 10.34 -11.78 19.34
C GLU A 60 9.09 -11.25 20.04
N GLU A 61 9.23 -10.75 21.28
CA GLU A 61 8.12 -10.15 22.02
C GLU A 61 7.60 -8.86 21.39
N THR A 62 8.49 -7.95 20.99
CA THR A 62 8.10 -6.69 20.32
C THR A 62 7.46 -6.96 18.96
N VAL A 63 8.01 -7.92 18.20
CA VAL A 63 7.44 -8.35 16.92
C VAL A 63 6.04 -8.92 17.11
N ALA A 64 5.85 -9.85 18.05
CA ALA A 64 4.54 -10.44 18.32
C ALA A 64 3.53 -9.40 18.84
N TRP A 65 3.98 -8.53 19.75
CA TRP A 65 3.16 -7.43 20.27
C TRP A 65 2.71 -6.48 19.16
N PHE A 66 3.62 -6.02 18.30
CA PHE A 66 3.27 -5.12 17.20
C PHE A 66 2.35 -5.81 16.19
N TYR A 67 2.58 -7.08 15.86
CA TYR A 67 1.72 -7.85 14.95
C TYR A 67 0.26 -7.96 15.44
N GLY A 68 0.05 -8.06 16.76
CA GLY A 68 -1.29 -8.04 17.37
C GLY A 68 -1.89 -6.63 17.49
N THR A 69 -1.05 -5.63 17.75
CA THR A 69 -1.49 -4.27 18.13
C THR A 69 -1.68 -3.36 16.92
N ALA A 70 -0.88 -3.46 15.87
CA ALA A 70 -1.00 -2.62 14.67
C ALA A 70 -2.26 -2.98 13.83
N PRO A 71 -2.77 -2.05 13.00
CA PRO A 71 -3.86 -2.33 12.07
C PRO A 71 -3.42 -3.25 10.92
N LYS A 72 -4.37 -3.99 10.36
CA LYS A 72 -4.17 -4.68 9.07
C LYS A 72 -4.19 -3.64 7.92
N PRO A 73 -3.33 -3.77 6.91
CA PRO A 73 -2.32 -4.81 6.70
C PRO A 73 -0.95 -4.47 7.31
N LEU A 74 -0.78 -3.30 7.94
CA LEU A 74 0.51 -2.81 8.45
C LEU A 74 1.19 -3.79 9.41
N HIS A 75 0.40 -4.49 10.21
CA HIS A 75 0.91 -5.45 11.20
C HIS A 75 1.86 -6.52 10.64
N VAL A 76 1.76 -6.86 9.35
CA VAL A 76 2.57 -7.87 8.68
C VAL A 76 4.04 -7.46 8.56
N LEU A 77 4.31 -6.17 8.74
CA LEU A 77 5.66 -5.63 8.73
C LEU A 77 6.40 -5.85 10.05
N ALA A 78 5.74 -6.35 11.10
CA ALA A 78 6.36 -6.58 12.41
C ALA A 78 7.70 -7.32 12.34
N PRO A 79 7.88 -8.40 11.55
CA PRO A 79 9.15 -9.15 11.49
C PRO A 79 10.34 -8.31 11.04
N TYR A 80 10.12 -7.23 10.30
CA TYR A 80 11.20 -6.35 9.85
C TYR A 80 11.80 -5.52 11.00
N LEU A 81 11.11 -5.39 12.14
CA LEU A 81 11.70 -4.82 13.36
C LEU A 81 12.93 -5.62 13.83
N ALA A 82 13.03 -6.89 13.44
CA ALA A 82 14.18 -7.74 13.72
C ALA A 82 15.47 -7.31 13.00
N LEU A 83 15.38 -6.44 11.98
CA LEU A 83 16.54 -5.97 11.20
C LEU A 83 17.32 -4.83 11.90
N ILE A 84 16.82 -4.35 13.05
CA ILE A 84 17.52 -3.31 13.82
C ILE A 84 18.61 -3.91 14.68
N ASP A 85 19.76 -3.25 14.68
CA ASP A 85 20.84 -3.45 15.65
C ASP A 85 20.55 -2.58 16.88
N GLY A 86 20.25 -3.22 18.01
CA GLY A 86 19.83 -2.55 19.25
C GLY A 86 18.47 -3.03 19.75
N GLU A 87 17.99 -2.47 20.86
CA GLU A 87 16.68 -2.80 21.42
C GLU A 87 15.57 -1.97 20.75
N VAL A 88 14.39 -2.58 20.59
CA VAL A 88 13.19 -1.90 20.12
C VAL A 88 12.10 -2.14 21.16
N GLU A 89 11.78 -1.09 21.90
CA GLU A 89 10.73 -1.12 22.91
C GLU A 89 9.34 -1.31 22.29
N ARG A 90 8.39 -1.78 23.10
CA ARG A 90 6.98 -1.95 22.73
C ARG A 90 6.26 -0.61 22.72
N ASP A 91 6.70 0.25 21.81
CA ASP A 91 6.15 1.58 21.58
C ASP A 91 5.71 1.70 20.12
N ILE A 92 4.49 2.19 19.90
CA ILE A 92 3.89 2.28 18.55
C ILE A 92 4.64 3.30 17.71
N GLU A 93 5.06 4.43 18.28
CA GLU A 93 5.77 5.46 17.54
C GLU A 93 7.15 4.95 17.11
N LEU A 94 7.91 4.35 18.04
CA LEU A 94 9.20 3.75 17.75
C LEU A 94 9.10 2.64 16.70
N CYS A 95 8.17 1.70 16.86
CA CYS A 95 8.01 0.60 15.90
C CYS A 95 7.63 1.12 14.51
N CYS A 96 6.69 2.07 14.42
CA CYS A 96 6.31 2.66 13.14
C CYS A 96 7.42 3.53 12.53
N GLY A 97 8.20 4.23 13.35
CA GLY A 97 9.35 5.02 12.92
C GLY A 97 10.47 4.14 12.36
N VAL A 98 10.78 3.03 13.04
CA VAL A 98 11.71 2.00 12.53
C VAL A 98 11.24 1.47 11.18
N LEU A 99 9.99 1.02 11.10
CA LEU A 99 9.42 0.50 9.86
C LEU A 99 9.38 1.56 8.75
N HIS A 100 9.22 2.84 9.10
CA HIS A 100 9.28 3.93 8.14
C HIS A 100 10.62 3.95 7.42
N VAL A 101 11.73 3.90 8.16
CA VAL A 101 13.08 3.94 7.58
C VAL A 101 13.38 2.65 6.83
N ILE A 102 13.03 1.49 7.39
CA ILE A 102 13.22 0.20 6.70
C ILE A 102 12.49 0.19 5.35
N THR A 103 11.21 0.57 5.33
CA THR A 103 10.42 0.60 4.08
C THR A 103 10.82 1.72 3.12
N ALA A 104 11.58 2.71 3.56
CA ALA A 104 12.20 3.70 2.69
C ALA A 104 13.47 3.16 2.01
N MET A 105 14.20 2.28 2.68
CA MET A 105 15.48 1.74 2.20
C MET A 105 15.33 0.44 1.42
N ILE A 106 14.34 -0.39 1.75
CA ILE A 106 14.11 -1.68 1.09
C ILE A 106 12.67 -1.87 0.61
N ASN A 107 12.53 -2.54 -0.52
CA ASN A 107 11.25 -3.09 -0.95
C ASN A 107 11.00 -4.41 -0.21
N VAL A 108 10.20 -4.34 0.86
CA VAL A 108 9.94 -5.45 1.79
C VAL A 108 9.39 -6.70 1.10
N ARG A 109 8.56 -6.53 0.07
CA ARG A 109 8.00 -7.65 -0.72
C ARG A 109 9.09 -8.43 -1.46
N SER A 110 10.01 -7.71 -2.11
CA SER A 110 11.10 -8.34 -2.88
C SER A 110 12.23 -8.82 -1.98
N PHE A 111 12.39 -8.22 -0.79
CA PHE A 111 13.46 -8.54 0.16
C PHE A 111 13.42 -10.01 0.60
N ILE A 112 12.24 -10.51 0.96
CA ILE A 112 12.06 -11.91 1.40
C ILE A 112 12.35 -12.95 0.30
N LEU A 113 12.47 -12.52 -0.96
CA LEU A 113 12.83 -13.38 -2.09
C LEU A 113 14.33 -13.43 -2.35
N LYS A 114 15.11 -12.52 -1.74
CA LYS A 114 16.57 -12.50 -1.87
C LYS A 114 17.18 -13.69 -1.12
N PRO A 115 18.33 -14.25 -1.54
CA PRO A 115 19.04 -15.27 -0.76
C PRO A 115 19.27 -14.86 0.71
N MET A 116 19.27 -15.84 1.61
CA MET A 116 19.37 -15.61 3.06
C MET A 116 20.64 -14.83 3.43
N GLU A 117 21.73 -15.07 2.72
CA GLU A 117 23.03 -14.41 2.91
C GLU A 117 22.92 -12.91 2.71
N ILE A 118 22.15 -12.46 1.70
CA ILE A 118 21.92 -11.04 1.43
C ILE A 118 21.04 -10.44 2.53
N ARG A 119 20.00 -11.15 2.96
CA ARG A 119 19.09 -10.63 4.00
C ARG A 119 19.78 -10.44 5.34
N LYS A 120 20.64 -11.39 5.73
CA LYS A 120 21.45 -11.32 6.95
C LYS A 120 22.49 -10.20 6.95
N SER A 121 22.90 -9.72 5.78
CA SER A 121 23.82 -8.57 5.67
C SER A 121 23.14 -7.22 5.83
N VAL A 122 21.80 -7.17 5.81
CA VAL A 122 21.06 -5.91 5.99
C VAL A 122 20.75 -5.74 7.46
N SER A 123 21.36 -4.73 8.07
CA SER A 123 21.02 -4.26 9.40
C SER A 123 20.91 -2.74 9.41
N PHE A 124 20.17 -2.23 10.39
CA PHE A 124 19.91 -0.81 10.56
C PHE A 124 20.40 -0.36 11.93
N SER A 125 21.08 0.79 11.98
CA SER A 125 21.67 1.34 13.20
C SER A 125 20.64 2.03 14.09
N VAL A 126 21.05 2.27 15.35
CA VAL A 126 20.27 2.98 16.38
C VAL A 126 19.93 4.43 15.99
N SER A 127 20.66 5.03 15.04
CA SER A 127 20.39 6.37 14.47
C SER A 127 19.02 6.50 13.79
N ILE A 128 18.30 5.39 13.62
CA ILE A 128 16.99 5.36 12.97
C ILE A 128 15.98 6.33 13.59
N ARG A 129 16.12 6.63 14.89
CA ARG A 129 15.27 7.59 15.60
C ARG A 129 15.34 8.98 15.00
N GLU A 130 16.54 9.51 14.84
CA GLU A 130 16.77 10.83 14.27
C GLU A 130 16.26 10.90 12.82
N GLU A 131 16.43 9.81 12.06
CA GLU A 131 15.98 9.73 10.67
C GLU A 131 14.46 9.81 10.52
N TYR A 132 13.71 9.02 11.30
CA TYR A 132 12.25 9.05 11.19
C TYR A 132 11.65 10.32 11.80
N GLU A 133 12.24 10.85 12.88
CA GLU A 133 11.74 12.07 13.54
C GLU A 133 11.77 13.26 12.58
N MET A 134 12.87 13.47 11.85
CA MET A 134 12.96 14.52 10.83
C MET A 134 11.89 14.36 9.73
N ALA A 135 11.67 13.13 9.27
CA ALA A 135 10.64 12.86 8.26
C ALA A 135 9.23 13.13 8.80
N TRP A 136 8.98 12.81 10.06
CA TRP A 136 7.70 13.02 10.74
C TRP A 136 7.43 14.49 11.02
N GLU A 137 8.42 15.25 11.48
CA GLU A 137 8.31 16.70 11.64
C GLU A 137 7.91 17.38 10.33
N ARG A 138 8.50 16.95 9.22
CA ARG A 138 8.12 17.42 7.88
C ARG A 138 6.68 17.05 7.52
N PHE A 139 6.24 15.84 7.86
CA PHE A 139 4.87 15.42 7.65
C PHE A 139 3.89 16.27 8.48
N PHE A 140 4.14 16.47 9.77
CA PHE A 140 3.24 17.21 10.65
C PHE A 140 3.22 18.71 10.36
N SER A 141 4.35 19.31 9.97
CA SER A 141 4.42 20.73 9.58
C SER A 141 3.65 21.04 8.30
N THR A 142 3.46 20.05 7.42
CA THR A 142 2.73 20.21 6.15
C THR A 142 1.29 19.71 6.21
N SER A 143 0.93 18.93 7.23
CA SER A 143 -0.41 18.35 7.36
C SER A 143 -1.36 19.26 8.14
N VAL A 144 -2.65 19.22 7.78
CA VAL A 144 -3.68 20.04 8.45
C VAL A 144 -4.29 19.25 9.60
N PRO A 145 -4.31 19.75 10.85
CA PRO A 145 -5.06 19.11 11.93
C PRO A 145 -6.53 18.93 11.54
N TYR A 146 -7.09 17.75 11.73
CA TYR A 146 -8.43 17.40 11.21
C TYR A 146 -9.57 18.28 11.78
N GLU A 147 -9.37 18.84 12.98
CA GLU A 147 -10.28 19.79 13.61
C GLU A 147 -10.36 21.12 12.85
N LYS A 148 -9.27 21.51 12.18
CA LYS A 148 -9.15 22.74 11.38
C LYS A 148 -9.38 22.51 9.89
N ARG A 149 -9.95 21.36 9.51
CA ARG A 149 -10.17 21.00 8.10
C ARG A 149 -11.03 22.03 7.34
N ASP A 150 -11.96 22.67 8.05
CA ASP A 150 -12.88 23.64 7.46
C ASP A 150 -12.21 25.02 7.28
N GLU A 151 -11.15 25.30 8.05
CA GLU A 151 -10.31 26.50 7.91
C GLU A 151 -9.33 26.38 6.72
N ALA A 152 -9.00 25.15 6.32
CA ALA A 152 -8.14 24.86 5.17
C ALA A 152 -8.88 24.95 3.82
N ALA A 153 -9.85 25.88 3.72
CA ALA A 153 -10.79 26.05 2.60
C ALA A 153 -10.15 25.90 1.21
N PRO A 154 -10.94 25.38 0.26
CA PRO A 154 -10.61 24.20 -0.52
C PRO A 154 -9.40 24.45 -1.41
N TYR A 155 -8.51 23.46 -1.53
CA TYR A 155 -7.81 23.28 -2.80
C TYR A 155 -8.88 23.45 -3.89
N PRO A 156 -8.71 24.34 -4.87
CA PRO A 156 -9.60 24.30 -6.00
C PRO A 156 -9.37 22.93 -6.61
N LEU A 157 -10.31 22.01 -6.36
CA LEU A 157 -10.78 21.12 -7.40
C LEU A 157 -11.21 22.07 -8.52
N GLN A 158 -10.25 22.59 -9.28
CA GLN A 158 -10.50 22.92 -10.66
C GLN A 158 -10.99 21.61 -11.22
N ALA A 159 -12.32 21.52 -11.30
CA ALA A 159 -13.00 20.59 -12.13
C ALA A 159 -12.34 20.73 -13.51
N GLN A 160 -11.34 19.89 -13.77
CA GLN A 160 -11.15 19.35 -15.10
C GLN A 160 -12.29 18.36 -15.35
N ALA A 161 -13.53 18.83 -15.18
CA ALA A 161 -14.61 18.39 -16.04
C ALA A 161 -14.24 18.95 -17.42
N GLN A 162 -13.31 18.27 -18.10
CA GLN A 162 -13.33 18.37 -19.54
C GLN A 162 -14.75 17.96 -19.94
N PRO A 163 -15.49 18.78 -20.69
CA PRO A 163 -16.73 18.31 -21.25
C PRO A 163 -16.38 17.05 -22.04
N ILE A 164 -16.99 15.92 -21.68
CA ILE A 164 -17.01 14.76 -22.55
C ILE A 164 -17.71 15.25 -23.82
N GLN A 165 -16.93 15.67 -24.82
CA GLN A 165 -17.43 15.84 -26.17
C GLN A 165 -17.87 14.45 -26.60
N ARG A 166 -19.18 14.18 -26.48
CA ARG A 166 -19.81 13.04 -27.12
C ARG A 166 -19.67 13.24 -28.62
N ALA A 167 -18.61 12.69 -29.19
CA ALA A 167 -18.49 12.40 -30.61
C ALA A 167 -18.10 10.93 -30.75
N PHE A 168 -19.01 10.03 -30.36
CA PHE A 168 -19.08 8.75 -31.05
C PHE A 168 -19.93 9.02 -32.30
N GLU A 169 -19.29 9.48 -33.37
CA GLU A 169 -19.83 9.29 -34.70
C GLU A 169 -19.87 7.78 -34.94
N VAL A 170 -21.07 7.21 -34.87
CA VAL A 170 -21.31 5.85 -35.34
C VAL A 170 -21.10 5.90 -36.85
N PRO A 171 -20.15 5.15 -37.43
CA PRO A 171 -20.08 5.05 -38.88
C PRO A 171 -21.38 4.41 -39.36
N ASN A 172 -22.10 5.12 -40.24
CA ASN A 172 -23.18 4.53 -41.01
C ASN A 172 -22.60 3.38 -41.85
N VAL A 173 -22.72 2.16 -41.36
CA VAL A 173 -22.53 0.97 -42.18
C VAL A 173 -23.72 0.93 -43.13
N VAL A 174 -23.50 1.42 -44.35
CA VAL A 174 -24.41 1.19 -45.47
C VAL A 174 -24.35 -0.30 -45.75
N ILE A 175 -25.39 -1.02 -45.34
CA ILE A 175 -25.59 -2.42 -45.72
C ILE A 175 -26.09 -2.38 -47.16
N ASP A 176 -25.21 -2.73 -48.09
CA ASP A 176 -25.49 -2.82 -49.53
C ASP A 176 -26.37 -4.06 -49.79
N GLU A 177 -27.70 -3.88 -49.75
CA GLU A 177 -28.65 -4.91 -50.18
C GLU A 177 -28.70 -4.96 -51.71
N ALA A 178 -27.71 -5.61 -52.32
CA ALA A 178 -27.77 -5.98 -53.72
C ALA A 178 -27.03 -7.31 -53.98
N SER A 179 -27.65 -8.41 -53.58
CA SER A 179 -27.35 -9.74 -54.16
C SER A 179 -28.60 -10.63 -54.13
N SER A 180 -29.54 -10.31 -55.02
CA SER A 180 -30.59 -11.22 -55.46
C SER A 180 -30.38 -11.51 -56.95
N ARG A 181 -29.77 -12.67 -57.24
CA ARG A 181 -29.70 -13.45 -58.50
C ARG A 181 -28.47 -14.36 -58.34
N THR A 182 -28.52 -15.69 -58.32
CA THR A 182 -29.11 -16.65 -59.28
C THR A 182 -28.97 -18.03 -58.60
N GLU A 183 -30.05 -18.73 -58.24
CA GLU A 183 -30.63 -19.86 -58.99
C GLU A 183 -29.85 -21.19 -58.88
N LYS A 184 -30.52 -22.23 -58.31
CA LYS A 184 -30.69 -23.62 -58.81
C LYS A 184 -30.52 -24.74 -57.76
N ASN A 185 -31.62 -25.51 -57.62
CA ASN A 185 -31.72 -26.99 -57.57
C ASN A 185 -30.98 -27.77 -56.46
N ALA A 186 -31.51 -28.82 -55.83
CA ALA A 186 -32.82 -29.46 -55.87
C ALA A 186 -32.90 -30.51 -54.72
N THR A 187 -34.13 -30.95 -54.45
CA THR A 187 -34.49 -32.33 -54.04
C THR A 187 -34.24 -32.78 -52.59
N ARG A 188 -35.33 -32.89 -51.83
CA ARG A 188 -35.77 -34.21 -51.33
C ARG A 188 -37.25 -34.21 -50.89
N LYS A 189 -38.11 -34.70 -51.78
CA LYS A 189 -39.33 -35.43 -51.40
C LYS A 189 -38.91 -36.86 -51.02
N LEU A 190 -39.31 -37.31 -49.83
CA LEU A 190 -39.48 -38.73 -49.52
C LEU A 190 -40.74 -39.24 -50.22
N LEU A 191 -40.70 -40.43 -50.82
CA LEU A 191 -41.64 -41.55 -50.63
C LEU A 191 -41.49 -42.60 -51.75
N LEU A 192 -41.28 -43.85 -51.28
CA LEU A 192 -41.42 -45.16 -51.94
C LEU A 192 -40.37 -45.56 -52.98
#